data_AF-A0A352JJ64-F1
#
_entry.id   AF-A0A352JJ64-F1
#
_cell.length_a   1.000
_cell.length_b   1.000
_cell.length_c   1.000
_cell.angle_alpha   90.00
_cell.angle_beta   90.00
_cell.angle_gamma   90.00
#
_symmetry.space_group_name_H-M   'P 1'
#
loop_
_entity.id
_entity.type
_entity.pdbx_description
1 polymer ?
#
loop_
_entity_poly.entity_id
_entity_poly.type
_entity_poly.pdbx_seq_one_letter_code
_entity_poly.pdbx_strand_id
1 'polypeptide(L)' 'MVEQAQTRTAFTKDERGILNNWAIEPKMYVDEQSEKRFGLTEYAELINGRLAMLGITAIFIFEFVTGKGFLQIIGF' A
#
# COMPACT_ATOMS: atom_id res chain seq x y z
N MET A 1 -12.59 27.02 -12.31
CA MET A 1 -11.99 27.20 -13.64
C MET A 1 -10.81 26.24 -13.69
N VAL A 2 -10.96 25.13 -14.41
CA VAL A 2 -9.97 24.03 -14.43
C VAL A 2 -8.84 24.40 -15.38
N GLU A 3 -7.63 24.47 -14.86
CA GLU A 3 -6.40 24.75 -15.62
C GLU A 3 -6.12 23.54 -16.51
N GLN A 4 -6.37 23.71 -17.80
CA GLN A 4 -6.14 22.70 -18.83
C GLN A 4 -4.64 22.45 -18.93
N ALA A 5 -4.18 21.27 -18.49
CA ALA A 5 -2.80 20.85 -18.61
C ALA A 5 -2.39 20.82 -20.09
N GLN A 6 -1.58 21.80 -20.49
CA GLN A 6 -1.01 21.93 -21.82
C GLN A 6 -0.32 20.61 -22.19
N THR A 7 -0.89 19.87 -23.13
CA THR A 7 -0.28 18.65 -23.63
C THR A 7 1.00 19.04 -24.37
N ARG A 8 2.15 18.69 -23.80
CA ARG A 8 3.47 19.06 -24.32
C ARG A 8 3.71 18.31 -25.64
N THR A 9 3.35 18.93 -26.76
CA THR A 9 3.67 18.41 -28.09
C THR A 9 5.19 18.42 -28.29
N ALA A 10 5.75 17.28 -28.69
CA ALA A 10 7.18 17.00 -28.83
C ALA A 10 7.88 17.73 -30.00
N PHE A 11 7.29 18.79 -30.51
CA PHE A 11 7.72 19.45 -31.74
C PHE A 11 7.51 20.96 -31.65
N THR A 12 8.59 21.70 -31.86
CA THR A 12 8.54 23.13 -32.22
C THR A 12 9.17 23.26 -33.59
N LYS A 13 8.44 23.86 -34.53
CA LYS A 13 8.94 24.16 -35.88
C LYS A 13 9.55 25.56 -35.85
N ASP A 14 10.84 25.67 -36.11
CA ASP A 14 11.50 26.97 -36.23
C ASP A 14 11.09 27.64 -37.56
N GLU A 15 11.21 28.96 -37.67
CA GLU A 15 10.79 29.74 -38.87
C GLU A 15 11.54 29.29 -40.15
N ARG A 16 12.68 28.63 -39.97
CA ARG A 16 13.52 28.05 -41.02
C ARG A 16 13.12 26.62 -41.42
N GLY A 17 12.02 26.09 -40.87
CA GLY A 17 11.48 24.78 -41.20
C GLY A 17 12.24 23.58 -40.61
N ILE A 18 13.24 23.81 -39.76
CA ILE A 18 13.96 22.76 -39.04
C ILE A 18 13.09 22.27 -37.88
N LEU A 19 12.89 20.95 -37.80
CA LEU A 19 12.12 20.31 -36.73
C LEU A 19 13.08 19.82 -35.65
N ASN A 20 12.94 20.35 -34.42
CA ASN A 20 13.63 19.81 -33.25
C ASN A 20 12.69 18.83 -32.54
N ASN A 21 12.95 17.54 -32.73
CA ASN A 21 12.25 16.45 -32.05
C ASN A 21 13.09 15.98 -30.86
N TRP A 22 12.82 16.51 -29.67
CA TRP A 22 13.46 16.05 -28.44
C TRP A 22 12.81 14.76 -27.94
N ALA A 23 13.63 13.84 -27.43
CA ALA A 23 13.14 12.66 -26.74
C ALA A 23 12.47 13.08 -25.42
N ILE A 24 11.16 12.93 -25.33
CA ILE A 24 10.43 13.09 -24.08
C ILE A 24 10.59 11.78 -23.32
N GLU A 25 11.23 11.85 -22.16
CA GLU A 25 11.37 10.68 -21.31
C GLU A 25 9.97 10.19 -20.89
N PRO A 26 9.66 8.90 -21.10
CA PRO A 26 8.46 8.33 -20.52
C PRO A 26 8.65 8.39 -19.00
N LYS A 27 7.79 9.14 -18.31
CA LYS A 27 7.70 9.04 -16.85
C LYS A 27 7.44 7.56 -16.51
N MET A 28 8.41 6.93 -15.87
CA MET A 28 8.23 5.60 -15.30
C MET A 28 7.14 5.72 -14.24
N TYR A 29 5.94 5.26 -14.58
CA TYR A 29 4.95 4.94 -13.55
C TYR A 29 5.39 3.61 -12.98
N VAL A 30 6.14 3.65 -11.88
CA VAL A 30 6.17 2.50 -10.99
C VAL A 30 4.75 2.37 -10.51
N ASP A 31 4.04 1.37 -11.01
CA ASP A 31 2.72 1.04 -10.50
C ASP A 31 2.93 0.55 -9.07
N GLU A 32 2.88 1.48 -8.11
CA GLU A 32 3.10 1.21 -6.68
C GLU A 32 2.15 0.12 -6.16
N GLN A 33 1.05 -0.13 -6.87
CA GLN A 33 0.08 -1.16 -6.56
C GLN A 33 0.57 -2.58 -6.87
N SER A 34 1.61 -2.74 -7.69
CA SER A 34 2.06 -4.04 -8.19
C SER A 34 3.20 -4.63 -7.34
N GLU A 35 4.07 -3.81 -6.74
CA GLU A 35 5.12 -4.29 -5.82
C GLU A 35 4.64 -4.53 -4.38
N LYS A 36 3.61 -3.80 -3.92
CA LYS A 36 3.14 -3.84 -2.52
C LYS A 36 2.20 -5.01 -2.20
N ARG A 37 1.90 -5.92 -3.13
CA ARG A 37 0.89 -7.01 -2.91
C ARG A 37 1.48 -8.32 -2.39
N PHE A 38 2.79 -8.52 -2.43
CA PHE A 38 3.46 -9.72 -1.92
C PHE A 38 4.39 -9.36 -0.76
N GLY A 39 3.98 -9.68 0.48
CA GLY A 39 4.82 -9.51 1.68
C GLY A 39 4.05 -9.13 2.94
N LEU A 40 4.80 -8.86 4.02
CA LEU A 40 4.29 -8.19 5.22
C LEU A 40 4.04 -6.72 4.89
N THR A 41 2.87 -6.45 4.30
CA THR A 41 2.45 -5.08 4.01
C THR A 41 2.12 -4.35 5.31
N GLU A 42 2.33 -3.04 5.36
CA GLU A 42 2.00 -2.21 6.53
C GLU A 42 0.53 -2.40 6.98
N TYR A 43 -0.38 -2.56 6.02
CA TYR A 43 -1.79 -2.85 6.30
C TYR A 43 -1.99 -4.23 6.96
N ALA A 44 -1.29 -5.26 6.47
CA ALA A 44 -1.35 -6.60 7.06
C ALA A 44 -0.74 -6.63 8.48
N GLU A 45 0.37 -5.93 8.70
CA GLU A 45 0.98 -5.80 10.03
C GLU A 45 0.05 -5.11 11.03
N LEU A 46 -0.60 -4.01 10.61
CA LEU A 46 -1.54 -3.29 11.46
C LEU A 46 -2.73 -4.16 11.87
N ILE A 47 -3.29 -4.93 10.93
CA ILE A 47 -4.41 -5.83 11.21
C ILE A 47 -3.98 -6.98 12.10
N ASN A 48 -2.85 -7.62 11.79
CA ASN A 48 -2.33 -8.72 12.59
C ASN A 48 -2.00 -8.28 14.02
N GLY A 49 -1.42 -7.07 14.19
CA GLY A 49 -1.16 -6.49 15.50
C GLY A 49 -2.43 -6.25 16.32
N ARG A 50 -3.50 -5.72 15.70
CA ARG A 50 -4.80 -5.51 16.37
C ARG A 50 -5.46 -6.84 16.75
N LEU A 51 -5.44 -7.82 15.86
CA LEU A 51 -5.96 -9.16 16.14
C LEU A 51 -5.18 -9.83 17.29
N ALA A 52 -3.86 -9.67 17.34
CA ALA A 52 -3.04 -10.18 18.42
C ALA A 52 -3.37 -9.53 19.77
N MET A 53 -3.57 -8.21 19.81
CA MET A 53 -4.00 -7.51 21.03
C MET A 53 -5.35 -8.05 21.52
N LEU A 54 -6.33 -8.20 20.63
CA LEU A 54 -7.63 -8.79 20.96
C LEU A 54 -7.51 -10.23 21.43
N GLY A 55 -6.66 -11.04 20.80
CA GLY A 55 -6.42 -12.43 21.18
C GLY A 55 -5.87 -12.56 22.60
N ILE A 56 -4.86 -11.76 22.94
CA ILE A 56 -4.28 -11.74 24.30
C ILE A 56 -5.31 -11.26 25.32
N THR A 57 -6.02 -10.16 25.04
CA THR A 57 -7.06 -9.65 25.95
C THR A 57 -8.17 -10.68 26.16
N ALA A 58 -8.63 -11.35 25.10
CA ALA A 58 -9.64 -12.39 25.19
C ALA A 58 -9.15 -13.55 26.06
N ILE A 59 -7.91 -14.02 25.88
CA ILE A 59 -7.34 -15.10 26.70
C ILE A 59 -7.36 -14.74 28.19
N PHE A 60 -6.93 -13.54 28.56
CA PHE A 60 -6.98 -13.09 29.95
C PHE A 60 -8.39 -13.06 30.52
N ILE A 61 -9.36 -12.53 29.76
CA ILE A 61 -10.77 -12.49 30.19
C ILE A 61 -11.31 -13.91 30.37
N PHE A 62 -11.03 -14.82 29.43
CA PHE A 62 -11.49 -16.21 29.50
C PHE A 62 -10.89 -16.96 30.68
N GLU A 63 -9.60 -16.77 30.96
CA GLU A 63 -8.93 -17.36 32.12
C GLU A 63 -9.52 -16.82 33.42
N PHE A 64 -9.79 -15.51 33.49
CA PHE A 64 -10.41 -14.89 34.67
C PHE A 64 -11.84 -15.41 34.93
N VAL A 65 -12.65 -15.56 33.88
CA VAL A 65 -14.04 -16.05 33.99
C VAL A 65 -14.10 -17.54 34.29
N THR A 66 -13.24 -18.34 33.67
CA THR A 66 -13.28 -19.82 33.77
C THR A 66 -12.48 -20.34 34.97
N GLY A 67 -11.50 -19.58 35.45
CA GLY A 67 -10.58 -20.01 36.52
C GLY A 67 -9.66 -21.17 36.11
N LYS A 68 -9.62 -21.49 34.81
CA LYS A 68 -8.79 -22.53 34.21
C LYS A 68 -7.88 -21.86 33.19
N GLY A 69 -6.59 -22.20 33.23
CA GLY A 69 -5.62 -21.66 32.29
C GLY A 69 -6.02 -22.03 30.86
N PHE A 70 -5.66 -21.19 29.88
CA PHE A 70 -6.02 -21.41 28.47
C PHE A 70 -5.67 -22.81 27.97
N LEU A 71 -4.52 -23.36 28.39
CA LEU A 71 -4.08 -24.72 28.05
C LEU A 71 -5.09 -25.80 28.49
N GLN A 72 -5.67 -25.65 29.68
CA GLN A 72 -6.68 -26.58 30.20
C GLN A 72 -8.00 -26.47 29.43
N ILE A 73 -8.33 -25.29 28.90
CA ILE A 73 -9.53 -25.08 28.08
C ILE A 73 -9.39 -25.78 26.73
N ILE A 74 -8.19 -25.77 26.13
CA ILE A 74 -7.91 -26.47 24.87
C ILE A 74 -7.64 -27.98 25.04
N GLY A 75 -7.65 -28.49 26.28
CA GLY A 75 -7.55 -29.92 26.59
C GLY A 75 -6.13 -30.45 26.85
N PHE A 76 -5.16 -29.59 27.16
CA PHE A 76 -3.83 -29.93 27.65
C PHE A 76 -3.69 -29.68 29.15
#